data_AF-A0AA51L5C1-F1
#
_entry.id   AF-A0AA51L5C1-F1
#
_cell.length_a   1.000
_cell.length_b   1.000
_cell.length_c   1.000
_cell.angle_alpha   90.00
_cell.angle_beta   90.00
_cell.angle_gamma   90.00
#
_symmetry.space_group_name_H-M   'P 1'
#
loop_
_entity.id
_entity.type
_entity.pdbx_description
1 polymer ?
#
loop_
_entity_poly.entity_id
_entity_poly.type
_entity_poly.pdbx_seq_one_letter_code
_entity_poly.pdbx_strand_id
1 'polypeptide(L)'
;MSELLLVEELFIEELLKKMQHMGLIRLENGSYKLTQKGHGQLKTGIMEEELEEESTLLSYSPLHDEFWEDACRALPKPEEELPLYRYANKQGPVDSNRILQVITERDIGVEEDGFQTVVAAVNSFEQQKVEHIPCLEFQVYNQEQDTFYVRVWNSWQGRWDETFEKQIEEKELLKWQE
;
A
#
# COMPACT_ATOMS: atom_id res chain seq x y z
N MET A 1 -32.29 -29.97 -13.14
CA MET A 1 -31.83 -28.76 -12.43
C MET A 1 -31.38 -27.66 -13.40
N SER A 2 -30.85 -27.99 -14.58
CA SER A 2 -30.49 -27.02 -15.64
C SER A 2 -31.66 -26.22 -16.19
N GLU A 3 -32.84 -26.83 -16.34
CA GLU A 3 -34.04 -26.14 -16.85
C GLU A 3 -34.55 -24.98 -15.97
N LEU A 4 -34.23 -25.01 -14.66
CA LEU A 4 -34.70 -23.99 -13.71
C LEU A 4 -33.78 -22.75 -13.65
N LEU A 5 -32.52 -22.93 -14.05
CA LEU A 5 -31.47 -21.90 -13.98
C LEU A 5 -31.10 -21.34 -15.36
N LEU A 6 -31.62 -21.92 -16.45
CA LEU A 6 -31.31 -21.52 -17.83
C LEU A 6 -29.80 -21.51 -18.13
N VAL A 7 -29.05 -22.47 -17.57
CA VAL A 7 -27.60 -22.59 -17.78
C VAL A 7 -27.22 -23.97 -18.32
N GLU A 8 -26.13 -24.02 -19.08
CA GLU A 8 -25.55 -25.25 -19.62
C GLU A 8 -25.20 -26.25 -18.51
N GLU A 9 -25.34 -27.55 -18.80
CA GLU A 9 -25.16 -28.61 -17.81
C GLU A 9 -23.73 -28.68 -17.26
N LEU A 10 -22.74 -28.44 -18.12
CA LEU A 10 -21.32 -28.37 -17.74
C LEU A 10 -21.02 -27.25 -16.73
N PHE A 11 -21.71 -26.12 -16.85
CA PHE A 11 -21.56 -25.00 -15.92
C PHE A 11 -22.08 -25.35 -14.53
N ILE A 12 -23.18 -26.08 -14.44
CA ILE A 12 -23.76 -26.50 -13.15
C ILE A 12 -22.83 -27.51 -12.46
N GLU A 13 -22.23 -28.43 -13.22
CA GLU A 13 -21.24 -29.34 -12.67
C GLU A 13 -20.00 -28.61 -12.15
N GLU A 14 -19.52 -27.61 -12.87
CA GLU A 14 -18.38 -26.79 -12.44
C GLU A 14 -18.72 -25.99 -11.17
N LEU A 15 -19.90 -25.38 -11.12
CA LEU A 15 -20.39 -24.65 -9.96
C LEU A 15 -20.50 -25.56 -8.73
N LEU A 16 -21.09 -26.75 -8.87
CA LEU A 16 -21.20 -27.73 -7.78
C LEU A 16 -19.82 -28.17 -7.27
N LYS A 17 -18.86 -28.39 -8.18
CA LYS A 17 -17.48 -28.70 -7.80
C LYS A 17 -16.84 -27.55 -7.02
N LYS A 18 -16.99 -26.31 -7.47
CA LYS A 18 -16.48 -25.11 -6.76
C LYS A 18 -17.11 -24.98 -5.37
N MET A 19 -18.44 -25.06 -5.27
CA MET A 19 -19.17 -25.00 -4.00
C MET A 19 -18.79 -26.13 -3.03
N GLN A 20 -18.50 -27.32 -3.55
CA GLN A 20 -18.03 -28.45 -2.75
C GLN A 20 -16.58 -28.26 -2.27
N HIS A 21 -15.71 -27.73 -3.13
CA HIS A 21 -14.32 -27.40 -2.79
C HIS A 21 -14.25 -26.32 -1.69
N MET A 22 -15.07 -25.27 -1.81
CA MET A 22 -15.23 -24.20 -0.81
C MET A 22 -15.94 -24.66 0.48
N GLY A 23 -16.39 -25.91 0.54
CA GLY A 23 -17.09 -26.49 1.68
C GLY A 23 -18.48 -25.91 1.93
N LEU A 24 -19.11 -25.28 0.94
CA LEU A 24 -20.48 -24.74 1.03
C LEU A 24 -21.53 -25.84 0.94
N ILE A 25 -21.25 -26.90 0.19
CA ILE A 25 -22.12 -28.07 0.04
C ILE A 25 -21.37 -29.37 0.29
N ARG A 26 -22.09 -30.41 0.70
CA ARG A 26 -21.60 -31.78 0.83
C ARG A 26 -22.55 -32.73 0.12
N LEU A 27 -21.99 -33.76 -0.52
CA LEU A 27 -22.76 -34.83 -1.11
C LEU A 27 -23.06 -35.88 -0.04
N GLU A 28 -24.32 -35.99 0.38
CA GLU A 28 -24.80 -37.02 1.29
C GLU A 28 -25.90 -37.84 0.61
N ASN A 29 -25.70 -39.16 0.52
CA ASN A 29 -26.68 -40.11 -0.04
C ASN A 29 -27.19 -39.74 -1.45
N GLY A 30 -26.32 -39.23 -2.32
CA GLY A 30 -26.68 -38.83 -3.67
C GLY A 30 -27.46 -37.50 -3.76
N SER A 31 -27.55 -36.76 -2.65
CA SER A 31 -28.14 -35.41 -2.60
C SER A 31 -27.13 -34.38 -2.09
N TYR A 32 -27.10 -33.19 -2.68
CA TYR A 32 -26.30 -32.07 -2.19
C TYR A 32 -27.01 -31.41 -1.02
N LYS A 33 -26.31 -31.25 0.10
CA LYS A 33 -26.78 -30.50 1.27
C LYS A 33 -25.87 -29.33 1.57
N LEU A 34 -26.46 -28.20 1.95
CA LEU A 34 -25.72 -27.04 2.44
C LEU A 34 -25.04 -27.37 3.77
N THR A 35 -23.80 -26.94 3.90
CA THR A 35 -23.10 -26.94 5.19
C THR A 35 -23.53 -25.75 6.03
N GLN A 36 -23.04 -25.66 7.27
CA GLN A 36 -23.23 -24.49 8.10
C GLN A 36 -22.66 -23.21 7.45
N LYS A 37 -21.50 -23.31 6.76
CA LYS A 37 -20.90 -22.22 5.97
C LYS A 37 -21.81 -21.81 4.81
N GLY A 38 -22.31 -22.78 4.05
CA GLY A 38 -23.25 -22.55 2.95
C GLY A 38 -24.56 -21.89 3.40
N HIS A 39 -25.12 -22.30 4.55
CA HIS A 39 -26.30 -21.66 5.12
C HIS A 39 -26.05 -20.22 5.59
N GLY A 40 -24.84 -19.91 6.07
CA GLY A 40 -24.42 -18.56 6.43
C GLY A 40 -24.40 -17.64 5.20
N GLN A 41 -23.68 -18.05 4.16
CA GLN A 41 -23.54 -17.29 2.91
C GLN A 41 -24.87 -17.14 2.16
N LEU A 42 -25.72 -18.18 2.16
CA LEU A 42 -27.06 -18.10 1.57
C LEU A 42 -27.94 -17.05 2.28
N LYS A 43 -27.79 -16.88 3.60
CA LYS A 43 -28.56 -15.90 4.37
C LYS A 43 -28.07 -14.47 4.18
N THR A 44 -26.76 -14.27 4.07
CA THR A 44 -26.16 -12.95 3.84
C THR A 44 -26.28 -12.53 2.38
N GLY A 45 -26.41 -13.50 1.46
CA GLY A 45 -26.35 -13.26 0.02
C GLY A 45 -24.93 -12.94 -0.46
N ILE A 46 -23.93 -13.13 0.40
CA ILE A 46 -22.52 -12.83 0.13
C ILE A 46 -21.77 -14.15 0.05
N MET A 47 -21.14 -14.40 -1.10
CA MET A 47 -20.23 -15.52 -1.28
C MET A 47 -18.83 -15.06 -0.85
N GLU A 48 -18.32 -15.64 0.24
CA GLU A 48 -16.94 -15.41 0.68
C GLU A 48 -16.08 -16.52 0.07
N GLU A 49 -15.18 -16.11 -0.82
CA GLU A 49 -14.13 -16.95 -1.39
C GLU A 49 -12.83 -16.75 -0.59
N GLU A 50 -12.13 -17.84 -0.27
CA GLU A 50 -10.78 -17.77 0.27
C GLU A 50 -9.85 -17.51 -0.91
N LEU A 51 -9.46 -16.25 -1.10
CA LEU A 51 -8.51 -15.84 -2.13
C LEU A 51 -7.09 -16.29 -1.77
N GLU A 52 -6.26 -16.51 -2.79
CA GLU A 52 -4.85 -16.83 -2.63
C GLU A 52 -4.10 -15.67 -1.94
N GLU A 53 -2.99 -15.98 -1.29
CA GLU A 53 -2.14 -14.96 -0.70
C GLU A 53 -1.51 -14.10 -1.81
N GLU A 54 -1.80 -12.80 -1.78
CA GLU A 54 -1.22 -11.83 -2.69
C GLU A 54 -0.07 -11.06 -2.04
N SER A 55 0.86 -10.60 -2.87
CA SER A 55 2.01 -9.80 -2.44
C SER A 55 2.10 -8.52 -3.26
N THR A 56 2.38 -7.39 -2.58
CA THR A 56 2.55 -6.09 -3.23
C THR A 56 3.79 -5.36 -2.71
N LEU A 57 4.28 -4.40 -3.49
CA LEU A 57 5.43 -3.57 -3.13
C LEU A 57 4.96 -2.17 -2.71
N LEU A 58 5.52 -1.69 -1.61
CA LEU A 58 5.25 -0.37 -1.06
C LEU A 58 6.57 0.40 -0.87
N SER A 59 6.56 1.67 -1.26
CA SER A 59 7.64 2.61 -0.99
C SER A 59 7.33 3.40 0.28
N TYR A 60 8.20 3.33 1.29
CA TYR A 60 8.03 4.03 2.57
C TYR A 60 9.21 4.96 2.86
N SER A 61 8.89 6.22 3.17
CA SER A 61 9.86 7.21 3.59
C SER A 61 9.85 7.32 5.11
N PRO A 62 10.88 6.82 5.82
CA PRO A 62 10.95 6.99 7.26
C PRO A 62 10.99 8.48 7.59
N LEU A 63 11.79 9.30 6.91
CA LEU A 63 11.95 10.70 7.31
C LEU A 63 10.65 11.54 7.25
N HIS A 64 9.69 11.12 6.43
CA HIS A 64 8.37 11.73 6.32
C HIS A 64 7.30 10.99 7.10
N ASP A 65 7.60 9.76 7.56
CA ASP A 65 6.62 8.81 8.09
C ASP A 65 5.44 8.61 7.12
N GLU A 66 5.73 8.43 5.83
CA GLU A 66 4.73 8.39 4.76
C GLU A 66 5.01 7.27 3.74
N PHE A 67 3.94 6.69 3.22
CA PHE A 67 4.01 5.81 2.06
C PHE A 67 3.89 6.63 0.78
N TRP A 68 4.81 6.40 -0.15
CA TRP A 68 4.84 7.08 -1.42
C TRP A 68 4.36 6.14 -2.54
N GLU A 69 3.73 6.73 -3.55
CA GLU A 69 3.52 6.03 -4.81
C GLU A 69 4.88 5.77 -5.46
N ASP A 70 4.98 4.65 -6.18
CA ASP A 70 6.18 4.36 -6.95
C ASP A 70 6.35 5.44 -8.01
N ALA A 71 7.36 6.28 -7.82
CA ALA A 71 7.72 7.28 -8.79
C ALA A 71 8.16 6.53 -10.07
N CYS A 72 7.42 6.68 -11.17
CA CYS A 72 7.75 6.08 -12.47
C CYS A 72 9.07 6.57 -13.09
N ARG A 73 9.95 7.22 -12.33
CA ARG A 73 11.14 7.89 -12.85
C ARG A 73 12.39 7.35 -12.17
N ALA A 74 13.24 6.74 -12.97
CA ALA A 74 14.62 6.45 -12.56
C ALA A 74 15.27 7.76 -12.12
N LEU A 75 15.64 7.84 -10.85
CA LEU A 75 16.35 8.99 -10.35
C LEU A 75 17.76 9.03 -10.97
N PRO A 76 18.24 10.21 -11.39
CA PRO A 76 19.62 10.35 -11.82
C PRO A 76 20.52 9.95 -10.65
N LYS A 77 21.37 8.96 -10.88
CA LYS A 77 22.41 8.60 -9.90
C LYS A 77 23.39 9.77 -9.84
N PRO A 78 23.69 10.29 -8.65
CA PRO A 78 24.71 11.32 -8.53
C PRO A 78 26.05 10.75 -9.00
N GLU A 79 26.87 11.58 -9.65
CA GLU A 79 28.22 11.21 -10.08
C GLU A 79 29.15 10.93 -8.88
N GLU A 80 28.82 11.52 -7.73
CA GLU A 80 29.57 11.40 -6.47
C GLU A 80 28.68 10.83 -5.35
N GLU A 81 29.30 10.22 -4.35
CA GLU A 81 28.62 9.75 -3.15
C GLU A 81 28.18 10.96 -2.31
N LEU A 82 26.87 11.20 -2.28
CA LEU A 82 26.30 12.30 -1.50
C LEU A 82 26.26 11.96 -0.01
N PRO A 83 26.49 12.94 0.89
CA PRO A 83 26.39 12.70 2.31
C PRO A 83 24.96 12.34 2.72
N LEU A 84 24.85 11.48 3.73
CA LEU A 84 23.55 11.17 4.32
C LEU A 84 22.96 12.41 5.00
N TYR A 85 21.63 12.47 5.00
CA TYR A 85 20.92 13.55 5.66
C TYR A 85 21.25 13.58 7.16
N ARG A 86 21.77 14.71 7.63
CA ARG A 86 22.32 14.91 8.98
C ARG A 86 21.31 14.70 10.13
N TYR A 87 20.02 14.70 9.82
CA TYR A 87 18.94 14.45 10.78
C TYR A 87 18.18 13.16 10.52
N ALA A 88 18.79 12.23 9.79
CA ALA A 88 18.26 10.89 9.64
C ALA A 88 18.24 10.15 10.99
N ASN A 89 17.17 10.34 11.75
CA ASN A 89 16.92 9.56 12.94
C ASN A 89 16.49 8.14 12.55
N LYS A 90 16.96 7.15 13.30
CA LYS A 90 16.48 5.78 13.22
C LYS A 90 15.03 5.76 13.73
N GLN A 91 14.09 5.89 12.82
CA GLN A 91 12.69 5.74 13.17
C GLN A 91 12.38 4.27 13.45
N GLY A 92 11.38 4.06 14.30
CA GLY A 92 10.96 2.74 14.74
C GLY A 92 10.42 1.87 13.59
N PRO A 93 10.13 0.59 13.88
CA PRO A 93 9.54 -0.31 12.89
C PRO A 93 8.21 0.26 12.37
N VAL A 94 7.94 0.06 11.08
CA VAL A 94 6.67 0.43 10.44
C VAL A 94 5.53 -0.36 11.08
N ASP A 95 4.43 0.31 11.41
CA ASP A 95 3.23 -0.33 11.97
C ASP A 95 2.48 -1.11 10.88
N SER A 96 2.22 -2.39 11.13
CA SER A 96 1.47 -3.26 10.21
C SER A 96 0.05 -2.77 9.94
N ASN A 97 -0.58 -2.08 10.90
CA ASN A 97 -1.91 -1.50 10.70
C ASN A 97 -1.89 -0.40 9.63
N ARG A 98 -0.82 0.37 9.55
CA ARG A 98 -0.64 1.42 8.53
C ARG A 98 -0.40 0.81 7.15
N ILE A 99 0.34 -0.29 7.09
CA ILE A 99 0.53 -1.06 5.84
C ILE A 99 -0.82 -1.55 5.33
N LEU A 100 -1.64 -2.17 6.20
CA LEU A 100 -2.97 -2.65 5.82
C LEU A 100 -3.87 -1.54 5.29
N GLN A 101 -3.86 -0.37 5.94
CA GLN A 101 -4.63 0.78 5.51
C GLN A 101 -4.23 1.22 4.09
N VAL A 102 -2.93 1.36 3.82
CA VAL A 102 -2.44 1.80 2.50
C VAL A 102 -2.77 0.80 1.39
N ILE A 103 -2.66 -0.50 1.66
CA ILE A 103 -3.03 -1.54 0.68
C ILE A 103 -4.54 -1.47 0.41
N THR A 104 -5.35 -1.41 1.46
CA THR A 104 -6.82 -1.35 1.33
C THR A 104 -7.23 -0.11 0.52
N GLU A 105 -6.64 1.06 0.76
CA GLU A 105 -6.92 2.28 0.00
C GLU A 105 -6.52 2.18 -1.48
N ARG A 106 -5.46 1.42 -1.81
CA ARG A 106 -5.03 1.18 -3.21
C ARG A 106 -5.94 0.19 -3.94
N ASP A 107 -6.36 -0.89 -3.27
CA ASP A 107 -7.10 -1.99 -3.90
C ASP A 107 -8.61 -1.74 -4.03
N ILE A 108 -9.16 -0.76 -3.31
CA ILE A 108 -10.56 -0.33 -3.47
C ILE A 108 -10.90 0.13 -4.92
N GLY A 109 -9.92 0.28 -5.80
CA GLY A 109 -10.10 0.72 -7.19
C GLY A 109 -10.24 -0.37 -8.26
N VAL A 110 -10.01 -1.66 -7.97
CA VAL A 110 -10.05 -2.73 -8.99
C VAL A 110 -11.36 -3.50 -8.90
N GLU A 111 -12.43 -2.93 -9.44
CA GLU A 111 -13.66 -3.65 -9.75
C GLU A 111 -13.46 -4.49 -11.02
N GLU A 112 -12.81 -5.65 -10.92
CA GLU A 112 -13.04 -6.69 -11.94
C GLU A 112 -14.31 -7.46 -11.54
N ASP A 113 -15.32 -7.41 -12.43
CA ASP A 113 -16.57 -8.19 -12.34
C ASP A 113 -17.57 -7.80 -11.24
N GLY A 114 -17.42 -6.62 -10.63
CA GLY A 114 -18.39 -6.09 -9.64
C GLY A 114 -18.26 -6.69 -8.23
N PHE A 115 -17.18 -7.42 -7.97
CA PHE A 115 -16.81 -7.88 -6.63
C PHE A 115 -15.76 -6.94 -6.02
N GLN A 116 -15.90 -6.64 -4.72
CA GLN A 116 -14.92 -5.86 -3.98
C GLN A 116 -13.93 -6.80 -3.30
N THR A 117 -12.67 -6.78 -3.73
CA THR A 117 -11.58 -7.44 -3.00
C THR A 117 -11.25 -6.61 -1.76
N VAL A 118 -11.30 -7.25 -0.58
CA VAL A 118 -10.96 -6.61 0.69
C VAL A 118 -9.79 -7.35 1.31
N VAL A 119 -8.68 -6.65 1.50
CA VAL A 119 -7.53 -7.20 2.21
C VAL A 119 -7.85 -7.30 3.70
N ALA A 120 -7.98 -8.53 4.19
CA ALA A 120 -8.39 -8.79 5.58
C ALA A 120 -7.24 -8.65 6.58
N ALA A 121 -6.02 -9.00 6.17
CA ALA A 121 -4.83 -8.97 7.03
C ALA A 121 -3.54 -8.90 6.21
N VAL A 122 -2.49 -8.37 6.82
CA VAL A 122 -1.11 -8.48 6.33
C VAL A 122 -0.44 -9.63 7.08
N ASN A 123 -0.15 -10.73 6.38
CA ASN A 123 0.43 -11.93 6.99
C ASN A 123 1.91 -11.73 7.35
N SER A 124 2.65 -11.03 6.49
CA SER A 124 4.06 -10.69 6.71
C SER A 124 4.49 -9.51 5.84
N PHE A 125 5.58 -8.85 6.21
CA PHE A 125 6.26 -7.89 5.36
C PHE A 125 7.76 -7.97 5.61
N GLU A 126 8.55 -7.67 4.58
CA GLU A 126 10.00 -7.61 4.68
C GLU A 126 10.55 -6.41 3.91
N GLN A 127 11.62 -5.82 4.43
CA GLN A 127 12.31 -4.73 3.75
C GLN A 127 13.16 -5.27 2.61
N GLN A 128 12.72 -5.07 1.37
CA GLN A 128 13.43 -5.53 0.18
C GLN A 128 14.68 -4.71 -0.13
N LYS A 129 14.56 -3.38 -0.13
CA LYS A 129 15.63 -2.46 -0.55
C LYS A 129 15.55 -1.14 0.21
N VAL A 130 16.71 -0.52 0.41
CA VAL A 130 16.82 0.87 0.86
C VAL A 130 17.34 1.68 -0.32
N GLU A 131 16.62 2.74 -0.68
CA GLU A 131 17.06 3.72 -1.68
C GLU A 131 17.35 5.06 -1.03
N HIS A 132 18.49 5.65 -1.40
CA HIS A 132 18.84 7.01 -1.00
C HIS A 132 18.41 7.99 -2.09
N ILE A 133 17.56 8.94 -1.70
CA ILE A 133 17.00 9.93 -2.60
C ILE A 133 17.85 11.21 -2.53
N PRO A 134 18.45 11.67 -3.64
CA PRO A 134 19.18 12.92 -3.65
C PRO A 134 18.21 14.09 -3.45
N CYS A 135 18.53 14.98 -2.51
CA CYS A 135 17.81 16.22 -2.28
C CYS A 135 18.76 17.40 -2.43
N LEU A 136 18.29 18.50 -3.01
CA LEU A 136 19.10 19.72 -3.17
C LEU A 136 18.68 20.72 -2.10
N GLU A 137 19.61 21.08 -1.22
CA GLU A 137 19.41 22.10 -0.20
C GLU A 137 19.98 23.44 -0.65
N PHE A 138 19.19 24.50 -0.49
CA PHE A 138 19.57 25.88 -0.75
C PHE A 138 19.39 26.70 0.52
N GLN A 139 20.47 27.30 1.01
CA GLN A 139 20.41 28.32 2.05
C GLN A 139 20.28 29.67 1.37
N VAL A 140 19.17 30.35 1.60
CA VAL A 140 18.82 31.58 0.89
C VAL A 140 18.76 32.73 1.88
N TYR A 141 19.44 33.82 1.54
CA TYR A 141 19.39 35.07 2.28
C TYR A 141 18.42 36.05 1.60
N ASN A 142 17.37 36.44 2.33
CA ASN A 142 16.44 37.48 1.90
C ASN A 142 16.94 38.85 2.36
N GLN A 143 17.46 39.64 1.42
CA GLN A 143 17.96 40.99 1.71
C GLN A 143 16.88 41.98 2.17
N GLU A 144 15.63 41.82 1.71
CA GLU A 144 14.54 42.74 2.07
C GLU A 144 14.09 42.55 3.51
N GLN A 145 14.14 41.31 3.99
CA GLN A 145 13.66 40.92 5.32
C GLN A 145 14.80 40.71 6.33
N ASP A 146 16.06 40.74 5.88
CA ASP A 146 17.24 40.42 6.68
C ASP A 146 17.12 39.05 7.37
N THR A 147 16.66 38.05 6.61
CA THR A 147 16.39 36.70 7.10
C THR A 147 17.05 35.62 6.24
N PHE A 148 17.51 34.56 6.89
CA PHE A 148 17.92 33.32 6.23
C PHE A 148 16.76 32.33 6.27
N TYR A 149 16.60 31.56 5.19
CA TYR A 149 15.65 30.45 5.11
C TYR A 149 16.21 29.34 4.22
N VAL A 150 15.60 28.16 4.28
CA VAL A 150 16.03 26.99 3.51
C VAL A 150 15.02 26.64 2.46
N ARG A 151 15.49 26.22 1.30
CA ARG A 151 14.67 25.50 0.32
C ARG A 151 15.26 24.15 0.02
N VAL A 152 14.44 23.10 0.07
CA VAL A 152 14.89 21.72 -0.19
C VAL A 152 14.10 21.13 -1.35
N TRP A 153 14.78 20.76 -2.43
CA TRP A 153 14.17 20.07 -3.57
C TRP A 153 14.29 18.56 -3.40
N ASN A 154 13.16 17.86 -3.31
CA ASN A 154 13.11 16.40 -3.20
C ASN A 154 12.94 15.77 -4.59
N SER A 155 13.96 15.04 -5.05
CA SER A 155 13.98 14.47 -6.39
C SER A 155 12.98 13.33 -6.60
N TRP A 156 12.59 12.60 -5.54
CA TRP A 156 11.57 11.55 -5.62
C TRP A 156 10.19 12.14 -5.87
N GLN A 157 9.80 13.16 -5.11
CA GLN A 157 8.49 13.79 -5.24
C GLN A 157 8.43 14.84 -6.36
N GLY A 158 9.59 15.33 -6.83
CA GLY A 158 9.66 16.38 -7.85
C GLY A 158 9.08 17.72 -7.40
N ARG A 159 9.16 18.03 -6.10
CA ARG A 159 8.64 19.26 -5.49
C ARG A 159 9.53 19.73 -4.33
N TRP A 160 9.26 20.95 -3.87
CA TRP A 160 9.86 21.49 -2.66
C TRP A 160 9.35 20.73 -1.42
N ASP A 161 10.26 20.42 -0.50
CA ASP A 161 10.04 19.55 0.65
C ASP A 161 10.01 20.37 1.93
N GLU A 162 8.81 20.81 2.29
CA GLU A 162 8.58 21.63 3.49
C GLU A 162 8.96 20.90 4.79
N THR A 163 8.95 19.57 4.79
CA THR A 163 9.29 18.76 5.97
C THR A 163 10.77 18.93 6.30
N PHE A 164 11.63 18.80 5.28
CA PHE A 164 13.06 19.05 5.44
C PHE A 164 13.37 20.52 5.67
N GLU A 165 12.70 21.44 4.97
CA GLU A 165 12.87 22.89 5.17
C GLU A 165 12.61 23.25 6.65
N LYS A 166 11.44 22.89 7.20
CA LYS A 166 11.10 23.16 8.61
C LYS A 166 12.08 22.51 9.58
N GLN A 167 12.46 21.25 9.34
CA GLN A 167 13.38 20.55 10.22
C GLN A 167 14.78 21.19 10.27
N ILE A 168 15.27 21.67 9.13
CA ILE A 168 16.57 22.35 9.06
C ILE A 168 16.46 23.72 9.74
N GLU A 169 15.44 24.50 9.42
CA GLU A 169 15.22 25.82 10.01
C GLU A 169 15.12 25.75 11.54
N GLU A 170 14.33 24.82 12.08
CA GLU A 170 14.20 24.63 13.54
C GLU A 170 15.53 24.32 14.24
N LYS A 171 16.48 23.66 13.54
CA LYS A 171 17.75 23.21 14.12
C LYS A 171 18.94 24.11 13.84
N GLU A 172 18.87 24.92 12.77
CA GLU A 172 20.02 25.66 12.24
C GLU A 172 19.80 27.16 12.09
N LEU A 173 18.57 27.66 12.12
CA LEU A 173 18.31 29.10 11.97
C LEU A 173 19.08 29.93 13.01
N LEU A 174 19.23 29.40 14.23
CA LEU A 174 20.01 30.03 15.30
C LEU A 174 21.52 30.10 15.00
N LYS A 175 22.05 29.20 14.17
CA LYS A 175 23.49 29.14 13.83
C LYS A 175 23.87 30.05 12.65
N TRP A 176 22.89 30.54 11.89
CA TRP A 176 23.14 31.41 10.73
C TRP A 176 23.11 32.89 11.06
N GLN A 177 22.64 33.25 12.25
CA GLN A 177 22.61 34.61 12.76
C GLN A 177 23.88 34.99 13.56
N GLU A 178 24.83 34.06 13.72
CA GLU A 178 26.17 34.29 14.32
C GLU A 178 27.24 34.52 13.25
#